data_AF-A0A5K1A6F5-F1
#
_entry.id   AF-A0A5K1A6F5-F1
#
_cell.length_a   1.000
_cell.length_b   1.000
_cell.length_c   1.000
_cell.angle_alpha   90.00
_cell.angle_beta   90.00
_cell.angle_gamma   90.00
#
_symmetry.space_group_name_H-M   'P 1'
#
loop_
_entity.id
_entity.type
_entity.pdbx_description
1 polymer ?
#
loop_
_entity_poly.entity_id
_entity_poly.type
_entity_poly.pdbx_seq_one_letter_code
_entity_poly.pdbx_strand_id
1 'polypeptide(L)'
;HDQTYYVIDMICWRGYSLYDCTAEFRFFWLNSKLAETGACNPPSFYHKYRFSVVPVYDCDQAGILAAYTGHLPFIRDGLLFYN
;
A
#
# COMPACT_ATOMS: atom_id res chain seq x y z
N HIS A 1 -15.96 -10.67 -3.12
CA HIS A 1 -14.69 -9.94 -3.28
C HIS A 1 -14.67 -8.74 -2.34
N ASP A 2 -13.53 -8.46 -1.71
CA ASP A 2 -13.32 -7.53 -0.58
C ASP A 2 -13.49 -6.02 -0.91
N GLN A 3 -14.01 -5.64 -2.08
CA GLN A 3 -14.33 -4.24 -2.44
C GLN A 3 -13.26 -3.20 -2.02
N THR A 4 -11.98 -3.58 -2.16
CA THR A 4 -10.83 -2.82 -1.68
C THR A 4 -9.80 -2.73 -2.77
N TYR A 5 -9.30 -1.52 -3.04
CA TYR A 5 -8.11 -1.31 -3.84
C TYR A 5 -6.89 -1.35 -2.93
N TYR A 6 -6.11 -2.41 -3.06
CA TYR A 6 -4.84 -2.56 -2.36
C TYR A 6 -3.75 -1.79 -3.11
N VAL A 7 -3.26 -0.73 -2.49
CA VAL A 7 -2.27 0.17 -3.08
C VAL A 7 -0.88 -0.40 -2.83
N ILE A 8 -0.21 -0.78 -3.92
CA ILE A 8 1.17 -1.29 -3.88
C ILE A 8 2.20 -0.17 -4.00
N ASP A 9 1.83 0.99 -4.54
CA ASP A 9 2.76 2.08 -4.82
C ASP A 9 2.07 3.43 -5.12
N MET A 10 2.82 4.54 -5.02
CA MET A 10 2.40 5.89 -5.40
C MET A 10 3.46 6.57 -6.28
N ILE A 11 3.18 6.63 -7.58
CA ILE A 11 4.05 7.26 -8.58
C ILE A 11 3.69 8.73 -8.88
N CYS A 12 2.49 9.15 -8.50
CA CYS A 12 2.02 10.53 -8.64
C CYS A 12 0.95 10.84 -7.59
N TRP A 13 0.98 12.06 -7.04
CA TRP A 13 -0.03 12.55 -6.10
C TRP A 13 -0.40 13.99 -6.40
N ARG A 14 -1.67 14.26 -6.73
CA ARG A 14 -2.18 15.62 -7.01
C ARG A 14 -1.32 16.42 -8.00
N GLY A 15 -0.79 15.75 -9.03
CA GLY A 15 0.07 16.36 -10.05
C GLY A 15 1.57 16.37 -9.72
N TYR A 16 1.96 16.01 -8.50
CA TYR A 16 3.37 15.82 -8.14
C TYR A 16 3.85 14.45 -8.60
N SER A 17 4.82 14.45 -9.52
CA SER A 17 5.55 13.26 -9.95
C SER A 17 6.45 12.74 -8.83
N LEU A 18 6.44 11.43 -8.60
CA LEU A 18 7.34 10.73 -7.68
C LEU A 18 8.24 9.74 -8.41
N TYR A 19 8.27 9.75 -9.75
CA TYR A 19 9.03 8.80 -10.58
C TYR A 19 10.54 8.78 -10.25
N ASP A 20 11.10 9.93 -9.91
CA ASP A 20 12.53 10.08 -9.60
C ASP A 20 12.85 9.85 -8.12
N CYS A 21 11.86 9.43 -7.32
CA CYS A 21 12.04 9.14 -5.90
C CYS A 21 12.32 7.66 -5.63
N THR A 22 13.06 7.38 -4.55
CA THR A 22 13.29 6.01 -4.09
C THR A 22 11.98 5.32 -3.68
N ALA A 23 11.93 3.99 -3.75
CA ALA A 23 10.76 3.22 -3.31
C ALA A 23 10.40 3.51 -1.85
N GLU A 24 11.40 3.56 -0.97
CA GLU A 24 11.24 3.91 0.45
C GLU A 24 10.53 5.25 0.64
N PHE A 25 10.95 6.30 -0.08
CA PHE A 25 10.30 7.60 -0.01
C PHE A 25 8.86 7.54 -0.51
N ARG A 26 8.60 6.82 -1.61
CA ARG A 26 7.25 6.67 -2.18
C ARG A 26 6.33 5.92 -1.23
N PHE A 27 6.82 4.91 -0.51
CA PHE A 27 6.06 4.21 0.53
C PHE A 27 5.76 5.10 1.73
N PHE A 28 6.76 5.87 2.21
CA PHE A 28 6.55 6.86 3.26
C PHE A 28 5.47 7.88 2.85
N TRP A 29 5.61 8.42 1.64
CA TRP A 29 4.70 9.43 1.11
C TRP A 29 3.28 8.88 0.90
N LEU A 30 3.16 7.67 0.34
CA LEU A 30 1.89 6.95 0.19
C LEU A 30 1.15 6.83 1.52
N ASN A 31 1.83 6.31 2.55
CA ASN A 31 1.23 6.12 3.87
C ASN A 31 0.77 7.46 4.48
N SER A 32 1.62 8.50 4.39
CA SER A 32 1.28 9.83 4.91
C SER A 32 0.09 10.45 4.16
N LYS A 33 0.12 10.48 2.83
CA LYS A 33 -0.88 11.20 2.03
C LYS A 33 -2.20 10.48 1.89
N LEU A 34 -2.20 9.14 1.85
CA LEU A 34 -3.45 8.41 1.77
C LEU A 34 -4.26 8.56 3.07
N ALA A 35 -3.60 8.55 4.23
CA ALA A 35 -4.23 8.76 5.53
C ALA A 35 -4.98 10.10 5.64
N GLU A 36 -4.54 11.14 4.93
CA GLU A 36 -5.17 12.47 4.91
C GLU A 36 -6.50 12.52 4.13
N THR A 37 -6.84 11.51 3.31
CA THR A 37 -7.97 11.59 2.36
C THR A 37 -9.27 10.96 2.83
N GLY A 38 -9.25 10.18 3.91
CA GLY A 38 -10.38 9.35 4.31
C GLY A 38 -10.68 8.17 3.36
N ALA A 39 -9.89 7.96 2.31
CA ALA A 39 -10.10 6.88 1.33
C ALA A 39 -10.00 5.46 1.95
N CYS A 40 -9.34 5.34 3.11
CA CYS A 40 -9.25 4.09 3.85
C CYS A 40 -10.51 3.77 4.68
N ASN A 41 -11.43 4.73 4.80
CA ASN A 41 -12.69 4.51 5.52
C ASN A 41 -13.59 3.51 4.78
N PRO A 42 -14.59 2.92 5.46
CA PRO A 42 -15.59 2.10 4.80
C PRO A 42 -16.27 2.84 3.63
N PRO A 43 -16.73 2.12 2.60
CA PRO A 43 -17.46 2.72 1.48
C PRO A 43 -18.54 3.70 1.93
N SER A 44 -18.64 4.81 1.20
CA SER A 44 -19.58 5.89 1.47
C SER A 44 -20.23 6.37 0.18
N PHE A 45 -21.10 7.38 0.27
CA PHE A 45 -21.65 8.04 -0.90
C PHE A 45 -20.57 8.58 -1.85
N TYR A 46 -19.41 8.99 -1.32
CA TYR A 46 -18.34 9.64 -2.09
C TYR A 46 -17.35 8.66 -2.71
N HIS A 47 -17.27 7.42 -2.21
CA HIS A 47 -16.41 6.38 -2.78
C HIS A 47 -16.99 4.99 -2.52
N LYS A 48 -17.12 4.20 -3.60
CA LYS A 48 -17.67 2.83 -3.53
C LYS A 48 -16.69 1.81 -2.96
N TYR A 49 -15.40 2.03 -3.14
CA TYR A 49 -14.34 1.11 -2.73
C TYR A 49 -13.45 1.80 -1.71
N ARG A 50 -12.97 1.05 -0.71
CA ARG A 50 -11.95 1.54 0.22
C ARG A 50 -10.56 1.33 -0.38
N PHE A 51 -9.61 2.12 0.06
CA PHE A 51 -8.19 1.92 -0.24
C PHE A 51 -7.49 1.33 0.98
N SER A 52 -6.48 0.50 0.76
CA SER A 52 -5.64 -0.04 1.84
C SER A 52 -4.22 -0.22 1.33
N VAL A 53 -3.23 0.14 2.14
CA VAL A 53 -1.82 -0.01 1.76
C VAL A 53 -1.38 -1.45 2.03
N VAL A 54 -0.66 -2.04 1.08
CA VAL A 54 -0.05 -3.37 1.28
C VAL A 54 1.12 -3.25 2.27
N PRO A 55 1.26 -4.18 3.24
CA PRO A 55 2.40 -4.16 4.15
C PRO A 55 3.74 -4.28 3.42
N VAL A 56 4.73 -3.51 3.87
CA VAL A 56 6.11 -3.55 3.40
C VAL A 56 7.00 -4.02 4.54
N TYR A 57 7.95 -4.88 4.23
CA TYR A 57 8.88 -5.47 5.20
C TYR A 57 10.31 -5.36 4.66
N ASP A 58 11.27 -5.34 5.57
CA ASP A 58 12.68 -5.45 5.21
C ASP A 58 12.98 -6.80 4.54
N CYS A 59 13.92 -6.81 3.60
CA CYS A 59 14.31 -8.01 2.87
C CYS A 59 15.35 -8.86 3.64
N ASP A 60 15.17 -9.00 4.96
CA ASP A 60 15.96 -9.89 5.80
C ASP A 60 15.18 -11.17 6.15
N GLN A 61 15.82 -12.11 6.87
CA GLN A 61 15.18 -13.37 7.24
C GLN A 61 13.90 -13.17 8.06
N ALA A 62 13.87 -12.17 8.95
CA ALA A 62 12.73 -11.90 9.80
C ALA A 62 11.57 -11.27 9.01
N GLY A 63 11.88 -10.32 8.13
CA GLY A 63 10.91 -9.65 7.26
C GLY A 63 10.29 -10.59 6.23
N ILE A 64 11.07 -11.49 5.61
CA ILE A 64 10.53 -12.51 4.70
C ILE A 64 9.59 -13.46 5.45
N LEU A 65 9.98 -13.91 6.65
CA LEU A 65 9.12 -14.77 7.48
C LEU A 65 7.81 -14.06 7.85
N ALA A 66 7.89 -12.79 8.23
CA ALA A 66 6.72 -11.97 8.56
C ALA A 66 5.80 -11.77 7.35
N ALA A 67 6.35 -11.49 6.17
CA ALA A 67 5.58 -11.32 4.94
C ALA A 67 4.81 -12.60 4.55
N TYR A 68 5.42 -13.77 4.78
CA TYR A 68 4.84 -15.06 4.40
C TYR A 68 3.83 -15.60 5.41
N THR A 69 4.10 -15.44 6.71
CA THR A 69 3.25 -16.00 7.78
C THR A 69 2.24 -15.01 8.34
N GLY A 70 2.44 -13.71 8.08
CA GLY A 70 1.56 -12.64 8.55
C GLY A 70 0.11 -12.80 8.07
N HIS A 71 -0.83 -12.38 8.91
CA HIS A 71 -2.24 -12.34 8.55
C HIS A 71 -2.49 -11.16 7.60
N LEU A 72 -3.19 -11.42 6.49
CA LEU A 72 -3.59 -10.41 5.52
C LEU A 72 -5.11 -10.46 5.34
N PRO A 73 -5.78 -9.31 5.13
CA PRO A 73 -7.22 -9.27 4.86
C PRO A 73 -7.59 -9.75 3.45
N PHE A 74 -6.62 -10.26 2.69
CA PHE A 74 -6.76 -10.75 1.32
C PHE A 74 -5.98 -12.06 1.12
N ILE A 75 -6.31 -12.78 0.05
CA ILE A 75 -5.57 -13.96 -0.38
C ILE A 75 -4.21 -13.52 -0.91
N ARG A 76 -3.14 -14.01 -0.31
CA ARG A 76 -1.78 -13.76 -0.77
C ARG A 76 -1.56 -14.41 -2.14
N ASP A 77 -1.13 -13.61 -3.10
CA ASP A 77 -0.78 -14.05 -4.45
C ASP A 77 0.74 -14.31 -4.56
N GLY A 78 1.56 -13.35 -4.13
CA GLY A 78 3.01 -13.46 -4.14
C GLY A 78 3.71 -12.40 -3.29
N LEU A 79 5.03 -12.32 -3.44
CA LEU A 79 5.87 -11.28 -2.84
C LEU A 79 6.48 -10.43 -3.95
N LEU A 80 6.45 -9.11 -3.76
CA LEU A 80 7.07 -8.14 -4.66
C LEU A 80 8.27 -7.52 -3.97
N PHE A 81 9.43 -7.55 -4.64
CA PHE A 81 10.69 -7.02 -4.12
C PHE A 81 11.02 -5.70 -4.84
N TYR A 82 11.35 -4.67 -4.07
CA TYR A 82 11.76 -3.35 -4.57
C TYR A 82 13.26 -3.15 -4.29
N ASN A 83 13.93 -2.41 -5.18
CA ASN A 83 15.31 -1.94 -5.00
C ASN A 83 15.34 -0.53 -4.40
#